data_AF-A0A350IBY0-F1
#
_entry.id   AF-A0A350IBY0-F1
#
_cell.length_a   1.000
_cell.length_b   1.000
_cell.length_c   1.000
_cell.angle_alpha   90.00
_cell.angle_beta   90.00
_cell.angle_gamma   90.00
#
_symmetry.space_group_name_H-M   'P 1'
#
loop_
_entity.id
_entity.type
_entity.pdbx_description
1 polymer ?
#
loop_
_entity_poly.entity_id
_entity_poly.type
_entity_poly.pdbx_seq_one_letter_code
_entity_poly.pdbx_strand_id
1 'polypeptide(L)' 'MFTVEHEFDLSKVTIMDENNNVDDFIIRFASDGIYFSQWVESENRHWTICINQKMFSEFLLALNKSEGMFITK' A
#
# COMPACT_ATOMS: atom_id res chain seq x y z
N MET A 1 -8.82 3.50 -10.87
CA MET A 1 -7.85 2.97 -11.88
C MET A 1 -6.54 2.55 -11.21
N PHE A 2 -5.72 1.66 -11.79
CA PHE A 2 -4.36 1.38 -11.28
C PHE A 2 -3.33 1.09 -12.38
N THR A 3 -2.05 1.33 -12.06
CA THR A 3 -0.88 0.95 -12.88
C THR A 3 0.07 0.05 -12.09
N VAL A 4 0.84 -0.77 -12.80
CA VAL A 4 1.91 -1.59 -12.22
C VAL A 4 3.18 -1.33 -13.02
N GLU A 5 4.23 -0.91 -12.32
CA GLU A 5 5.54 -0.57 -12.88
C GLU A 5 6.59 -1.44 -12.20
N HIS A 6 7.51 -2.01 -12.99
CA HIS A 6 8.64 -2.78 -12.47
C HIS A 6 9.91 -1.99 -12.68
N GLU A 7 10.62 -1.71 -11.59
CA GLU A 7 11.93 -1.09 -11.57
C GLU A 7 12.99 -2.15 -11.20
N PHE A 8 14.28 -1.78 -11.18
CA PHE A 8 15.36 -2.74 -10.96
C PHE A 8 15.29 -3.43 -9.58
N ASP A 9 14.88 -2.70 -8.55
CA ASP A 9 14.92 -3.12 -7.15
C ASP A 9 13.53 -3.19 -6.48
N LEU A 10 12.49 -2.70 -7.15
CA LEU A 10 11.13 -2.67 -6.63
C LEU A 10 10.06 -2.83 -7.71
N SER A 11 8.87 -3.22 -7.29
CA SER A 11 7.65 -3.04 -8.08
C SER A 11 6.78 -1.97 -7.46
N LYS A 12 6.25 -1.07 -8.27
CA LYS A 12 5.40 0.04 -7.85
C LYS A 12 4.00 -0.11 -8.41
N VAL A 13 3.00 -0.04 -7.55
CA VAL A 13 1.58 0.00 -7.90
C VAL A 13 1.06 1.39 -7.56
N THR A 14 0.45 2.07 -8.52
CA THR A 14 -0.21 3.37 -8.29
C THR A 14 -1.70 3.18 -8.49
N ILE A 15 -2.51 3.52 -7.48
CA ILE A 15 -3.97 3.44 -7.51
C ILE A 15 -4.50 4.87 -7.48
N MET A 16 -5.26 5.23 -8.51
CA MET A 16 -5.80 6.58 -8.70
C MET A 16 -7.27 6.61 -8.30
N ASP A 17 -7.66 7.64 -7.54
CA ASP A 17 -9.07 7.96 -7.31
C ASP A 17 -9.64 8.70 -8.52
N GLU A 18 -10.50 8.01 -9.28
CA GLU A 18 -11.10 8.54 -10.50
C GLU A 18 -12.05 9.71 -10.25
N ASN A 19 -12.48 9.91 -8.99
CA ASN A 19 -13.33 11.02 -8.58
C ASN A 19 -12.54 12.17 -7.93
N ASN A 20 -11.22 12.03 -7.79
CA ASN A 20 -10.33 13.06 -7.25
C ASN A 20 -10.71 13.56 -5.84
N ASN A 21 -11.18 12.65 -4.96
CA ASN A 21 -11.46 12.97 -3.55
C ASN A 21 -10.20 12.87 -2.67
N VAL A 22 -9.28 11.98 -3.05
CA VAL A 22 -8.00 11.75 -2.36
C VAL A 22 -6.87 11.61 -3.38
N ASP A 23 -5.66 11.97 -2.98
CA ASP A 23 -4.46 11.80 -3.80
C ASP A 23 -4.18 10.32 -4.13
N ASP A 24 -3.36 10.09 -5.15
CA ASP A 24 -2.98 8.75 -5.57
C ASP A 24 -2.33 7.94 -4.45
N PHE A 25 -2.71 6.67 -4.36
CA PHE A 25 -2.16 5.73 -3.40
C PHE A 25 -1.09 4.86 -4.04
N ILE A 26 0.12 4.94 -3.51
CA ILE A 26 1.30 4.26 -4.06
C ILE A 26 1.74 3.14 -3.14
N ILE A 27 1.86 1.93 -3.69
CA ILE A 27 2.40 0.75 -3.01
C ILE A 27 3.73 0.39 -3.66
N ARG A 28 4.82 0.29 -2.90
CA ARG A 28 6.12 -0.20 -3.39
C ARG A 28 6.47 -1.52 -2.71
N PHE A 29 6.72 -2.54 -3.51
CA PHE A 29 7.22 -3.84 -3.09
C PHE A 29 8.73 -3.87 -3.33
N ALA A 30 9.50 -3.66 -2.27
CA ALA A 30 10.95 -3.69 -2.29
C ALA A 30 11.47 -4.94 -1.55
N SER A 31 12.77 -5.17 -1.63
CA SER A 31 13.43 -6.31 -0.96
C SER A 31 13.42 -6.21 0.57
N ASP A 32 13.40 -5.00 1.12
CA ASP A 32 13.48 -4.68 2.55
C ASP A 32 12.12 -4.41 3.20
N GLY A 33 11.06 -4.21 2.41
CA GLY A 33 9.74 -3.94 2.93
C GLY A 33 8.69 -3.62 1.88
N ILE A 34 7.46 -3.41 2.36
CA ILE A 34 6.33 -2.95 1.56
C ILE A 34 5.93 -1.57 2.05
N TYR A 35 5.97 -0.58 1.16
CA TYR A 35 5.76 0.81 1.48
C TYR A 35 4.43 1.28 0.93
N PHE A 36 3.62 1.90 1.78
CA PHE A 36 2.38 2.57 1.40
C PHE A 36 2.58 4.06 1.53
N SER A 37 2.37 4.79 0.44
CA SER A 37 2.58 6.22 0.37
C SER A 37 1.37 6.93 -0.22
N GLN A 38 1.05 8.11 0.31
CA GLN A 38 0.12 9.06 -0.30
C GLN A 38 0.70 10.48 -0.15
N TRP A 39 0.45 11.34 -1.13
CA TRP A 39 0.82 12.76 -1.02
C TRP A 39 -0.12 13.45 -0.02
N VAL A 40 0.40 14.38 0.77
CA VAL A 40 -0.38 15.18 1.70
C VAL A 40 -0.08 16.65 1.42
N GLU A 41 -0.97 17.28 0.65
CA GLU A 41 -0.79 18.64 0.14
C GLU A 41 -0.53 19.66 1.25
N SER A 42 -1.25 19.58 2.37
CA SER A 42 -1.10 20.49 3.50
C SER A 42 0.29 20.45 4.16
N GLU A 43 1.01 19.35 3.98
CA GLU A 43 2.36 19.15 4.54
C GLU A 43 3.45 19.19 3.48
N ASN A 44 3.07 19.32 2.21
CA ASN A 44 3.97 19.32 1.06
C ASN A 44 4.97 18.15 1.09
N ARG A 45 4.48 16.96 1.44
CA ARG A 45 5.29 15.73 1.53
C ARG A 45 4.45 14.47 1.35
N HIS A 46 5.12 13.36 1.07
CA HIS A 46 4.50 12.04 1.19
C HIS A 46 4.48 11.58 2.64
N TRP A 47 3.32 11.08 3.07
CA TRP A 47 3.26 10.18 4.22
C TRP A 47 3.55 8.78 3.75
N THR A 48 4.48 8.09 4.42
CA THR A 48 4.87 6.72 4.07
C THR A 48 4.96 5.87 5.32
N ILE A 49 4.36 4.69 5.26
CA ILE A 49 4.56 3.63 6.24
C ILE A 49 5.24 2.44 5.58
N CYS A 50 6.07 1.73 6.33
CA CYS A 50 6.68 0.47 5.90
C CYS A 50 6.11 -0.66 6.75
N ILE A 51 5.70 -1.74 6.10
CA ILE A 51 5.28 -2.97 6.74
C ILE A 51 6.07 -4.16 6.17
N ASN A 52 6.16 -5.23 6.94
CA ASN A 52 6.76 -6.47 6.46
C ASN A 52 5.76 -7.30 5.63
N GLN A 53 6.26 -8.32 4.94
CA GLN A 53 5.45 -9.20 4.09
C GLN A 53 4.34 -9.93 4.87
N LYS A 54 4.59 -10.30 6.13
CA LYS A 54 3.60 -10.97 6.97
C LYS A 54 2.39 -10.06 7.22
N MET A 55 2.64 -8.82 7.63
CA MET A 55 1.60 -7.81 7.85
C MET A 55 0.78 -7.56 6.58
N PHE A 56 1.41 -7.50 5.41
CA PHE A 56 0.69 -7.33 4.14
C PHE A 56 -0.18 -8.53 3.79
N SER A 57 0.35 -9.75 3.96
CA SER A 57 -0.43 -10.98 3.76
C SER A 57 -1.64 -11.04 4.69
N GLU A 58 -1.46 -10.70 5.96
CA GLU A 58 -2.54 -10.61 6.94
C GLU A 58 -3.58 -9.54 6.57
N PHE A 59 -3.14 -8.38 6.05
CA PHE A 59 -4.03 -7.34 5.53
C PHE A 59 -4.93 -7.88 4.39
N LEU A 60 -4.34 -8.56 3.40
CA LEU A 60 -5.11 -9.15 2.29
C LEU A 60 -6.09 -10.23 2.76
N LEU A 61 -5.69 -11.04 3.74
CA LEU A 61 -6.56 -12.05 4.35
C LEU A 61 -7.72 -11.40 5.12
N ALA A 62 -7.46 -10.32 5.84
CA ALA A 62 -8.43 -9.61 6.67
C ALA A 62 -9.60 -9.03 5.85
N LEU A 63 -9.39 -8.66 4.58
CA LEU A 63 -10.45 -8.17 3.68
C LEU A 63 -11.63 -9.14 3.52
N ASN A 64 -11.43 -10.43 3.79
CA ASN A 64 -12.43 -11.48 3.62
C ASN A 64 -12.83 -12.15 4.95
N LYS A 65 -12.66 -11.46 6.09
CA LYS A 65 -13.00 -11.99 7.43
C LYS A 65 -14.05 -11.11 8.11
N SER A 66 -14.81 -11.72 9.01
CA SER A 66 -15.65 -10.99 9.96
C SER A 66 -14.81 -10.36 11.07
N GLU A 67 -15.44 -9.53 11.89
CA GLU A 67 -14.86 -9.04 13.13
C GLU A 67 -14.29 -10.19 14.00
N GLY A 68 -13.10 -9.99 14.56
CA GLY A 68 -12.45 -10.95 15.44
C GLY A 68 -10.93 -10.84 15.47
N MET A 69 -10.32 -11.68 16.31
CA MET A 69 -8.87 -11.87 16.36
C MET A 69 -8.50 -13.16 15.62
N PHE A 70 -7.56 -13.07 14.69
CA PHE A 70 -7.11 -14.20 13.88
C PHE A 70 -5.61 -14.38 14.02
N ILE A 71 -5.16 -15.63 14.13
CA ILE A 71 -3.74 -15.97 14.08
C ILE A 71 -3.51 -16.67 12.74
N THR A 72 -2.66 -16.07 11.91
CA THR A 72 -2.22 -16.67 10.65
C THR A 72 -0.87 -17.36 10.87
N LYS A 73 -0.66 -18.49 10.18
CA LYS A 73 0.57 -19.29 10.27
C LYS A 73 1.61 -18.77 9.29
#